data_AF-A0A1M7U885-F1
#
_entry.id   AF-A0A1M7U885-F1
#
_cell.length_a   1.000
_cell.length_b   1.000
_cell.length_c   1.000
_cell.angle_alpha   90.00
_cell.angle_beta   90.00
_cell.angle_gamma   90.00
#
_symmetry.space_group_name_H-M   'P 1'
#
loop_
_entity.id
_entity.type
_entity.pdbx_description
1 polymer ?
#
loop_
_entity_poly.entity_id
_entity_poly.type
_entity_poly.pdbx_seq_one_letter_code
_entity_poly.pdbx_strand_id
1 'polypeptide(L)' 'MDRVHQSKRIGKEASDEKRIFCTACAAEPSLFISLLDTRSGKQHRLFKCECGKIVWDD' A
#
# COMPACT_ATOMS: atom_id res chain seq x y z
N MET A 1 -23.71 -25.05 30.29
CA MET A 1 -22.63 -24.14 30.75
C MET A 1 -21.72 -23.91 29.56
N ASP A 2 -22.13 -22.97 28.71
CA ASP A 2 -21.53 -22.67 27.41
C ASP A 2 -20.22 -21.88 27.58
N ARG A 3 -19.11 -22.49 27.19
CA ARG A 3 -17.81 -21.81 27.09
C ARG A 3 -17.64 -21.26 25.67
N VAL A 4 -18.12 -20.04 25.46
CA VAL A 4 -17.86 -19.27 24.24
C VAL A 4 -16.39 -18.83 24.26
N HIS A 5 -15.55 -19.54 23.50
CA HIS A 5 -14.18 -19.12 23.23
C HIS A 5 -14.20 -17.85 22.37
N GLN A 6 -13.80 -16.73 22.96
CA GLN A 6 -13.30 -15.57 22.25
C GLN A 6 -12.12 -15.98 21.36
N SER A 7 -12.19 -15.65 20.07
CA SER A 7 -11.00 -15.57 19.22
C SER A 7 -11.15 -14.36 18.30
N LYS A 8 -10.70 -13.22 18.83
CA LYS A 8 -10.27 -12.05 18.06
C LYS A 8 -9.29 -12.52 16.99
N ARG A 9 -9.72 -12.63 15.73
CA ARG A 9 -8.78 -12.61 14.61
C ARG A 9 -8.54 -11.15 14.26
N ILE A 10 -7.50 -10.61 14.88
CA ILE A 10 -6.88 -9.35 14.49
C ILE A 10 -6.31 -9.60 13.10
N GLY A 11 -7.05 -9.21 12.06
CA GLY A 11 -6.51 -9.05 10.72
C GLY A 11 -5.58 -7.85 10.70
N LYS A 12 -4.41 -7.98 11.33
CA LYS A 12 -3.24 -7.15 11.04
C LYS A 12 -2.35 -7.99 10.14
N GLU A 13 -2.82 -8.21 8.91
CA GLU A 13 -1.90 -8.40 7.81
C GLU A 13 -1.17 -7.07 7.69
N ALA A 14 -0.08 -6.94 8.45
CA ALA A 14 0.96 -5.97 8.15
C ALA A 14 1.45 -6.35 6.76
N SER A 15 0.76 -5.81 5.76
CA SER A 15 1.22 -5.86 4.39
C SER A 15 2.64 -5.33 4.45
N ASP A 16 3.61 -6.15 4.05
CA ASP A 16 4.99 -5.77 3.79
C ASP A 16 4.96 -4.71 2.68
N GLU A 17 4.50 -3.51 3.03
CA GLU A 17 4.42 -2.38 2.13
C GLU A 17 5.86 -1.98 1.88
N LYS A 18 6.40 -2.47 0.76
CA LYS A 18 7.72 -2.09 0.27
C LYS A 18 7.83 -0.57 0.40
N ARG A 19 8.79 -0.12 1.22
CA ARG A 19 9.08 1.30 1.34
C ARG A 19 9.63 1.77 0.00
N ILE A 20 8.86 2.60 -0.69
CA ILE A 20 9.24 3.20 -1.96
C ILE A 20 9.93 4.53 -1.64
N PHE A 21 11.00 4.84 -2.36
CA PHE A 21 11.71 6.11 -2.22
C PHE A 21 11.77 6.82 -3.56
N CYS A 22 11.71 8.15 -3.53
CA CYS A 22 11.89 8.95 -4.73
C CYS A 22 13.35 8.87 -5.20
N THR A 23 13.59 8.49 -6.45
CA THR A 23 14.94 8.39 -7.02
C THR A 23 15.67 9.72 -7.20
N ALA A 24 14.97 10.87 -7.07
CA ALA A 24 15.60 12.18 -7.18
C ALA A 24 16.11 12.73 -5.85
N CYS A 25 15.27 12.72 -4.82
CA CYS A 25 15.57 13.37 -3.54
C CYS A 25 15.67 12.38 -2.38
N ALA A 26 15.52 11.07 -2.65
CA ALA A 26 15.48 9.99 -1.66
C ALA A 26 14.38 10.13 -0.59
N ALA A 27 13.47 11.10 -0.72
CA ALA A 27 12.34 11.25 0.18
C ALA A 27 11.28 10.16 -0.05
N GLU A 28 10.55 9.82 1.02
CA GLU A 28 9.43 8.90 0.98
C GLU A 28 8.22 9.59 0.34
N PRO A 29 7.76 9.16 -0.86
CA PRO A 29 6.62 9.74 -1.51
C PRO A 29 5.32 9.25 -0.88
N SER A 30 4.26 10.06 -0.92
CA SER A 30 2.95 9.67 -0.41
C SER A 30 2.07 9.09 -1.51
N LEU A 31 1.14 8.20 -1.14
CA LEU A 31 0.18 7.63 -2.09
C LEU A 31 -0.66 8.77 -2.70
N PHE A 32 -0.63 8.87 -4.02
CA PHE A 32 -1.37 9.88 -4.76
C PHE A 32 -2.66 9.32 -5.35
N ILE A 33 -2.57 8.17 -6.01
CA ILE A 33 -3.74 7.49 -6.56
C ILE A 33 -3.51 5.98 -6.59
N SER A 34 -4.58 5.22 -6.40
CA SER A 34 -4.59 3.79 -6.64
C SER A 34 -5.65 3.45 -7.67
N LEU A 35 -5.27 2.63 -8.64
CA LEU A 35 -6.08 2.26 -9.80
C LEU A 35 -6.21 0.75 -9.85
N LEU A 36 -7.44 0.25 -9.94
CA LEU A 36 -7.70 -1.15 -10.25
C LEU A 36 -7.77 -1.33 -11.77
N ASP A 37 -6.81 -2.03 -12.35
CA ASP A 37 -6.90 -2.48 -13.74
C ASP A 37 -7.87 -3.65 -13.81
N THR A 38 -9.09 -3.39 -14.27
CA THR A 38 -10.16 -4.39 -14.38
C THR A 38 -9.88 -5.46 -15.42
N ARG A 39 -8.94 -5.23 -16.35
CA ARG A 39 -8.55 -6.22 -17.35
C ARG A 39 -7.60 -7.26 -16.77
N SER A 40 -6.61 -6.84 -15.98
CA SER A 40 -5.62 -7.73 -15.37
C SER A 40 -5.98 -8.17 -13.94
N GLY A 41 -6.96 -7.50 -13.31
CA GLY A 41 -7.30 -7.70 -11.91
C GLY A 41 -6.24 -7.16 -10.94
N LYS A 42 -5.24 -6.42 -11.43
CA LYS A 42 -4.15 -5.87 -10.62
C LYS A 42 -4.46 -4.46 -10.13
N GLN A 43 -3.95 -4.13 -8.94
CA GLN A 43 -4.02 -2.79 -8.37
C GLN A 43 -2.68 -2.10 -8.58
N HIS A 44 -2.68 -1.00 -9.33
CA HIS A 44 -1.52 -0.13 -9.49
C HIS A 44 -1.60 1.01 -8.46
N ARG A 45 -0.46 1.34 -7.86
CA ARG A 45 -0.34 2.45 -6.90
C ARG A 45 0.66 3.47 -7.45
N LEU A 46 0.25 4.73 -7.49
CA LEU A 46 1.10 5.84 -7.87
C LEU A 46 1.40 6.67 -6.63
N PHE A 47 2.67 6.93 -6.40
CA PHE A 47 3.15 7.74 -5.29
C PHE A 47 3.69 9.05 -5.84
N LYS A 48 3.36 10.16 -5.18
CA LYS A 48 3.86 11.49 -5.54
C LYS A 48 4.80 11.98 -4.47
N CYS A 49 6.00 12.37 -4.89
CA CYS A 49 6.97 13.00 -4.01
C CYS A 49 6.72 14.52 -3.94
N GLU A 50 7.12 15.14 -2.84
CA GLU A 50 7.11 16.60 -2.66
C GLU A 50 7.99 17.33 -3.70
N CYS A 51 9.02 16.68 -4.24
CA CYS A 51 9.84 17.23 -5.33
C CYS A 51 9.11 17.27 -6.70
N GLY A 52 7.87 16.78 -6.77
CA GLY A 52 7.04 16.77 -7.97
C GLY A 52 7.16 15.52 -8.83
N LYS A 53 8.09 14.60 -8.53
CA LYS A 53 8.21 13.31 -9.25
C LYS A 53 7.13 12.32 -8.83
N ILE A 54 6.71 11.49 -9.79
CA ILE A 54 5.76 10.38 -9.59
C ILE A 54 6.53 9.06 -9.69
N VAL A 55 6.29 8.15 -8.74
CA VAL A 55 6.87 6.80 -8.69
C VAL A 55 5.73 5.79 -8.81
N TRP A 56 5.96 4.76 -9.62
CA TRP A 56 5.02 3.65 -9.83
C TRP A 56 5.44 2.46 -8.97
N ASP A 57 4.46 1.83 -8.33
CA ASP A 57 4.59 0.51 -7.71
C ASP A 57 3.84 -0.50 -8.58
N ASP A 58 4.57 -1.47 -9.13
CA ASP A 58 4.05 -2.58 -9.95
C ASP A 58 3.95 -3.89 -9.14
#